data_AF-A0A1R1DA18-F1
#
_entry.id   AF-A0A1R1DA18-F1
#
_cell.length_a   1.000
_cell.length_b   1.000
_cell.length_c   1.000
_cell.angle_alpha   90.00
_cell.angle_beta   90.00
_cell.angle_gamma   90.00
#
_symmetry.space_group_name_H-M   'P 1'
#
loop_
_entity.id
_entity.type
_entity.pdbx_description
1 polymer ?
#
loop_
_entity_poly.entity_id
_entity_poly.type
_entity_poly.pdbx_seq_one_letter_code
_entity_poly.pdbx_strand_id
1 'polypeptide(L)'
;MENYIINYNTGITEEVSVADLQEAKEIAKAGINYTQQNITIESLNGEEITTARWCGVRPSEEDEVLEIIGGGFYQTWSDDLGE
;
A
#
# COMPACT_ATOMS: atom_id res chain seq x y z
N MET A 1 -14.14 14.51 -1.29
CA MET A 1 -12.71 14.49 -1.61
C MET A 1 -11.96 14.53 -0.31
N GLU A 2 -11.14 13.52 -0.12
CA GLU A 2 -10.30 13.29 1.05
C GLU A 2 -8.84 13.38 0.60
N ASN A 3 -7.97 13.81 1.50
CA ASN A 3 -6.55 13.92 1.21
C ASN A 3 -5.80 12.85 2.00
N TYR A 4 -4.96 12.12 1.29
CA TYR A 4 -4.11 11.09 1.87
C TYR A 4 -2.67 11.30 1.43
N ILE A 5 -1.75 10.75 2.21
CA ILE A 5 -0.33 10.71 1.90
C ILE A 5 0.02 9.26 1.58
N ILE A 6 0.44 9.01 0.35
CA ILE A 6 0.99 7.72 -0.06
C ILE A 6 2.49 7.75 0.19
N ASN A 7 2.96 6.84 1.02
CA ASN A 7 4.37 6.74 1.39
C ASN A 7 4.89 5.35 1.02
N TYR A 8 5.76 5.33 0.01
CA TYR A 8 6.39 4.11 -0.45
C TYR A 8 7.64 3.73 0.36
N ASN A 9 7.89 4.43 1.47
CA ASN A 9 9.03 4.25 2.37
C ASN A 9 10.40 4.35 1.67
N THR A 10 10.48 5.16 0.62
CA THR A 10 11.71 5.46 -0.14
C THR A 10 12.31 6.82 0.19
N GLY A 11 11.70 7.56 1.13
CA GLY A 11 12.04 8.96 1.45
C GLY A 11 11.28 9.99 0.62
N ILE A 12 10.36 9.56 -0.25
CA ILE A 12 9.43 10.41 -1.00
C ILE A 12 8.01 10.00 -0.64
N THR A 13 7.18 10.99 -0.30
CA THR A 13 5.74 10.83 -0.11
C THR A 13 4.98 11.60 -1.19
N GLU A 14 3.78 11.12 -1.51
CA GLU A 14 2.89 11.72 -2.50
C GLU A 14 1.55 12.06 -1.84
N GLU A 15 1.18 13.34 -1.85
CA GLU A 15 -0.14 13.78 -1.39
C GLU A 15 -1.15 13.64 -2.53
N VAL A 16 -2.27 12.96 -2.27
CA VAL A 16 -3.33 12.73 -3.25
C VAL A 16 -4.67 13.21 -2.70
N SER A 17 -5.43 13.92 -3.55
CA SER A 17 -6.82 14.30 -3.28
C SER A 17 -7.75 13.39 -4.08
N VAL A 18 -8.49 12.53 -3.40
CA VAL A 18 -9.30 11.46 -4.02
C VAL A 18 -10.72 11.44 -3.49
N ALA A 19 -11.62 10.70 -4.14
CA ALA A 19 -13.00 10.55 -3.68
C ALA A 19 -13.09 9.81 -2.32
N ASP A 20 -12.29 8.76 -2.15
CA ASP A 20 -12.30 7.83 -1.02
C ASP A 20 -10.99 7.02 -0.94
N LEU A 21 -10.83 6.21 0.11
CA LEU A 21 -9.64 5.40 0.37
C LEU A 21 -9.34 4.39 -0.75
N GLN A 22 -10.35 3.83 -1.42
CA GLN A 22 -10.13 2.84 -2.48
C GLN A 22 -9.39 3.48 -3.67
N GLU A 23 -9.73 4.72 -4.02
CA GLU A 23 -9.05 5.45 -5.09
C GLU A 23 -7.58 5.75 -4.71
N ALA A 24 -7.27 6.04 -3.44
CA ALA A 24 -5.89 6.15 -2.96
C ALA A 24 -5.12 4.81 -3.05
N LYS A 25 -5.77 3.69 -2.70
CA LYS A 25 -5.20 2.33 -2.82
C LYS A 25 -4.82 2.00 -4.27
N GLU A 26 -5.66 2.38 -5.25
CA GLU A 26 -5.38 2.17 -6.68
C GLU A 26 -4.19 3.01 -7.17
N ILE A 27 -4.08 4.28 -6.75
CA ILE A 27 -2.92 5.13 -7.07
C ILE A 27 -1.64 4.54 -6.47
N ALA A 28 -1.69 4.12 -5.20
CA ALA A 28 -0.56 3.48 -4.53
C ALA A 28 -0.13 2.18 -5.23
N LYS A 29 -1.09 1.38 -5.71
CA LYS A 29 -0.82 0.18 -6.49
C LYS A 29 -0.15 0.48 -7.84
N ALA A 30 -0.47 1.60 -8.48
CA ALA A 30 0.24 2.00 -9.70
C ALA A 30 1.73 2.30 -9.45
N GLY A 31 2.09 2.75 -8.25
CA GLY A 31 3.47 3.03 -7.84
C GLY A 31 4.25 1.86 -7.22
N ILE A 32 3.64 0.67 -7.09
CA ILE A 32 4.22 -0.51 -6.41
C ILE A 32 5.50 -1.06 -7.08
N ASN A 33 5.74 -0.71 -8.34
CA ASN A 33 6.59 -1.48 -9.26
C ASN A 33 8.11 -1.47 -8.96
N TYR A 34 8.57 -0.70 -7.96
CA TYR A 34 10.01 -0.46 -7.78
C TYR A 34 10.51 -0.33 -6.34
N THR A 35 9.66 -0.42 -5.32
CA THR A 35 10.10 -0.11 -3.95
C THR A 35 10.54 -1.33 -3.16
N GLN A 36 9.88 -2.50 -3.30
CA GLN A 36 10.12 -3.67 -2.45
C GLN A 36 10.15 -3.29 -0.95
N GLN A 37 9.37 -2.27 -0.61
CA GLN A 37 9.17 -1.71 0.74
C GLN A 37 7.67 -1.68 1.01
N ASN A 38 7.28 -1.62 2.28
CA ASN A 38 5.89 -1.41 2.65
C ASN A 38 5.37 -0.10 2.07
N ILE A 39 4.10 -0.09 1.70
CA ILE A 39 3.42 1.10 1.22
C ILE A 39 2.33 1.43 2.20
N THR A 40 2.40 2.64 2.74
CA THR A 40 1.46 3.14 3.74
C THR A 40 0.63 4.24 3.11
N ILE A 41 -0.67 4.22 3.41
CA ILE A 41 -1.56 5.35 3.17
C ILE A 41 -1.81 5.98 4.53
N GLU A 42 -1.43 7.25 4.65
CA GLU A 42 -1.48 8.00 5.89
C GLU A 42 -2.48 9.16 5.77
N SER A 43 -3.08 9.57 6.88
CA SER A 43 -3.82 10.83 6.96
C SER A 43 -2.86 12.02 6.89
N LEU A 44 -3.39 13.23 6.65
CA LEU A 44 -2.60 14.47 6.69
C LEU A 44 -1.90 14.73 8.04
N ASN A 45 -2.31 14.05 9.12
CA ASN A 45 -1.67 14.15 10.43
C ASN A 45 -0.51 13.16 10.61
N GLY A 46 -0.22 12.33 9.61
CA GLY A 46 0.78 11.25 9.69
C GLY A 46 0.29 10.00 10.43
N GLU A 47 -1.03 9.81 10.53
CA GLU A 47 -1.61 8.56 11.07
C GLU A 47 -1.75 7.54 9.94
N GLU A 48 -1.18 6.34 10.11
CA GLU A 48 -1.31 5.24 9.16
C GLU A 48 -2.76 4.72 9.14
N ILE A 49 -3.40 4.80 7.98
CA ILE A 49 -4.76 4.33 7.75
C ILE A 49 -4.73 2.87 7.28
N THR A 50 -3.82 2.55 6.35
CA THR A 50 -3.66 1.19 5.87
C THR A 50 -2.28 0.95 5.25
N THR A 51 -1.88 -0.32 5.22
CA THR A 51 -0.57 -0.74 4.75
C THR A 51 -0.68 -1.92 3.80
N ALA A 52 -0.01 -1.84 2.65
CA ALA A 52 0.31 -2.97 1.80
C ALA A 52 1.72 -3.45 2.14
N ARG A 53 1.81 -4.60 2.81
CA ARG A 53 3.09 -5.12 3.32
C ARG A 53 3.87 -5.83 2.23
N TRP A 54 5.16 -5.52 2.10
CA TRP A 54 6.06 -6.29 1.24
C TRP A 54 6.56 -7.56 1.93
N CYS A 55 6.29 -8.70 1.31
CA CYS A 55 6.79 -10.01 1.67
C CYS A 55 7.82 -10.44 0.63
N GLY A 56 9.11 -10.35 0.96
CA GLY A 56 10.23 -10.74 0.09
C GLY A 56 10.39 -12.25 -0.16
N VAL A 57 9.29 -13.00 -0.06
CA VAL A 57 9.18 -14.46 -0.25
C VAL A 57 8.00 -14.74 -1.16
N ARG A 58 7.94 -15.92 -1.77
CA ARG A 58 6.76 -16.30 -2.56
C ARG A 58 5.52 -16.44 -1.67
N PRO A 59 4.34 -16.00 -2.13
CA PRO A 59 3.10 -16.22 -1.39
C PRO A 59 2.74 -17.71 -1.34
N SER A 60 2.10 -18.09 -0.25
CA SER A 60 1.45 -19.38 -0.03
C SER A 60 -0.04 -19.30 -0.41
N GLU A 61 -0.74 -20.43 -0.40
CA GLU A 61 -2.19 -20.46 -0.70
C GLU A 61 -3.06 -19.76 0.35
N GLU A 62 -2.51 -19.51 1.54
CA GLU A 62 -3.17 -18.83 2.65
C GLU A 62 -2.92 -17.31 2.65
N ASP A 63 -2.03 -16.81 1.79
CA ASP A 63 -1.70 -15.39 1.73
C ASP A 63 -2.71 -14.62 0.86
N GLU A 64 -3.30 -13.57 1.42
CA GLU A 64 -4.11 -12.59 0.68
C GLU A 64 -3.17 -11.65 -0.11
N VAL A 65 -3.02 -11.91 -1.41
CA VAL A 65 -2.02 -11.24 -2.26
C VAL A 65 -2.63 -10.06 -3.02
N LEU A 66 -1.99 -8.89 -2.90
CA LEU A 66 -2.28 -7.70 -3.71
C LEU A 66 -1.61 -7.75 -5.08
N GLU A 67 -0.30 -8.07 -5.11
CA GLU A 67 0.53 -8.07 -6.32
C GLU A 67 1.80 -8.91 -6.11
N ILE A 68 2.28 -9.64 -7.13
CA ILE A 68 3.52 -10.42 -7.08
C ILE A 68 4.61 -9.71 -7.89
N ILE A 69 5.74 -9.39 -7.28
CA ILE A 69 6.85 -8.68 -7.92
C ILE A 69 8.18 -9.34 -7.57
N GLY A 70 9.12 -9.46 -8.50
CA GLY A 70 10.53 -9.76 -8.19
C GLY A 70 10.82 -11.01 -7.33
N GLY A 71 9.89 -11.97 -7.25
CA GLY A 71 10.00 -13.16 -6.40
C GLY A 71 9.44 -13.01 -4.97
N GLY A 72 8.93 -11.82 -4.62
CA GLY A 72 8.12 -11.54 -3.44
C GLY A 72 6.67 -11.17 -3.81
N PHE A 73 5.88 -10.78 -2.83
CA PHE A 73 4.53 -10.25 -3.04
C PHE A 73 4.21 -9.12 -2.07
N TYR A 74 3.26 -8.28 -2.45
CA TYR A 74 2.56 -7.39 -1.54
C TYR A 74 1.35 -8.11 -0.99
N GLN A 75 1.22 -8.17 0.33
CA GLN A 75 -0.02 -8.57 0.99
C GLN A 75 -1.11 -7.52 0.69
N THR A 76 -2.37 -7.96 0.67
CA THR A 76 -3.52 -7.05 0.61
C THR A 76 -3.48 -6.03 1.74
N TRP A 77 -4.25 -4.97 1.57
CA TRP A 77 -4.31 -3.85 2.51
C TRP A 77 -4.74 -4.31 3.89
N SER A 78 -4.07 -3.83 4.94
CA SER A 78 -4.36 -4.21 6.34
C SER A 78 -5.81 -4.00 6.77
N ASP A 79 -6.47 -2.97 6.24
CA ASP A 79 -7.89 -2.67 6.47
C ASP A 79 -8.83 -3.71 5.84
N ASP A 80 -8.41 -4.36 4.75
CA ASP A 80 -9.17 -5.42 4.07
C ASP A 80 -9.04 -6.78 4.80
N LEU A 81 -7.95 -6.96 5.56
CA LEU A 81 -7.73 -8.14 6.39
C LEU A 81 -8.61 -8.18 7.66
N GLY A 82 -9.28 -7.07 7.98
CA GLY A 82 -10.18 -6.97 9.14
C GLY A 82 -9.48 -6.92 10.50
N GLU A 83 -8.25 -6.40 10.56
CA GLU A 83 -7.53 -6.16 11.82
C GLU A 83 -8.05 -4.96 12.62
#